data_AF-A0A3D5UNW1-F1
#
_entry.id   AF-A0A3D5UNW1-F1
#
_cell.length_a   1.000
_cell.length_b   1.000
_cell.length_c   1.000
_cell.angle_alpha   90.00
_cell.angle_beta   90.00
_cell.angle_gamma   90.00
#
_symmetry.space_group_name_H-M   'P 1'
#
loop_
_entity.id
_entity.type
_entity.pdbx_description
1 polymer ?
#
loop_
_entity_poly.entity_id
_entity_poly.type
_entity_poly.pdbx_seq_one_letter_code
_entity_poly.pdbx_strand_id
1 'polypeptide(L)' 'HGESGLFTDYCADVQLKVQEAGELMAMSYCNIHGLWENSLALQCE' A
#
# COMPACT_ATOMS: atom_id res chain seq x y z
N HIS A 1 4.31 -22.56 9.63
CA HIS A 1 5.12 -21.76 8.70
C HIS A 1 6.61 -21.65 9.07
N GLY A 2 7.11 -22.21 10.18
CA GLY A 2 8.57 -22.35 10.39
C GLY A 2 9.36 -21.06 10.58
N GLU A 3 8.68 -19.91 10.63
CA GLU A 3 9.24 -18.56 10.64
C GLU A 3 9.73 -18.08 12.03
N SER A 4 9.86 -18.99 13.00
CA SER A 4 10.49 -18.75 14.31
C SER A 4 9.99 -17.50 15.06
N GLY A 5 8.73 -17.11 14.86
CA GLY A 5 8.13 -15.94 15.49
C GLY A 5 8.47 -14.61 14.82
N LEU A 6 9.20 -14.63 13.70
CA LEU A 6 9.56 -13.44 12.93
C LEU A 6 8.57 -13.27 11.77
N PHE A 7 7.74 -12.24 11.84
CA PHE A 7 6.74 -11.92 10.84
C PHE A 7 6.93 -10.48 10.38
N THR A 8 6.75 -10.24 9.08
CA THR A 8 6.66 -8.89 8.53
C THR A 8 5.21 -8.46 8.56
N ASP A 9 4.94 -7.29 9.14
CA ASP A 9 3.59 -6.72 9.13
C ASP A 9 3.17 -6.24 7.74
N TYR A 10 1.86 -6.14 7.53
CA TYR A 10 1.23 -5.71 6.27
C TYR A 10 1.20 -4.17 6.14
N CYS A 11 2.37 -3.53 6.24
CA CYS A 11 2.53 -2.07 6.13
C CYS A 11 3.68 -1.68 5.21
N ALA A 12 3.60 -0.48 4.63
CA ALA A 12 4.68 0.12 3.86
C ALA A 12 4.63 1.65 3.98
N ASP A 13 5.81 2.27 4.14
CA ASP A 13 5.99 3.72 4.08
C ASP A 13 6.72 4.09 2.78
N VAL A 14 6.13 4.99 1.99
CA VAL A 14 6.66 5.41 0.69
C VAL A 14 6.77 6.94 0.63
N GLN A 15 7.91 7.44 0.18
CA GLN A 15 8.13 8.87 -0.04
C GLN A 15 8.33 9.13 -1.54
N LEU A 16 7.55 10.06 -2.09
CA LEU A 16 7.60 10.45 -3.49
C LEU A 16 7.51 11.97 -3.65
N LYS A 17 8.11 12.49 -4.72
CA LYS A 17 7.91 13.87 -5.17
C LYS A 17 6.94 13.86 -6.33
N VAL A 18 5.88 14.64 -6.22
CA VAL A 18 4.80 14.74 -7.20
C VAL A 18 4.72 16.17 -7.71
N GLN A 19 4.50 16.32 -9.02
CA GLN A 19 4.44 17.63 -9.68
C GLN A 19 3.01 18.12 -9.91
N GLU A 20 2.05 17.20 -9.88
CA GLU A 20 0.66 17.46 -10.22
C GLU A 20 -0.26 16.70 -9.25
N ALA A 21 -1.45 17.25 -9.02
CA ALA A 21 -2.51 16.58 -8.28
C ALA A 21 -2.99 15.32 -9.02
N GLY A 22 -3.57 14.38 -8.30
CA GLY A 22 -4.01 13.11 -8.88
C GLY A 22 -4.74 12.22 -7.88
N GLU A 23 -4.64 10.91 -8.07
CA GLU A 23 -5.21 9.90 -7.17
C GLU A 23 -4.11 8.90 -6.77
N LEU A 24 -3.93 8.70 -5.46
CA LEU A 24 -3.10 7.64 -4.91
C LEU A 24 -3.92 6.36 -4.82
N MET A 25 -3.60 5.41 -5.70
CA MET A 25 -4.17 4.06 -5.68
C MET A 25 -3.28 3.14 -4.84
N ALA A 26 -3.85 2.54 -3.79
CA ALA A 26 -3.20 1.49 -3.02
C ALA A 26 -3.85 0.15 -3.36
N MET A 27 -3.02 -0.87 -3.56
CA MET A 27 -3.44 -2.24 -3.82
C MET A 27 -2.75 -3.19 -2.85
N SER A 28 -3.47 -4.18 -2.36
CA SER A 28 -2.96 -5.23 -1.51
C SER A 28 -3.43 -6.60 -2.00
N TYR A 29 -2.66 -7.63 -1.66
CA TYR A 29 -2.95 -9.01 -2.02
C TYR A 29 -2.89 -9.88 -0.77
N CYS A 30 -3.99 -10.59 -0.49
CA CYS A 30 -4.04 -11.64 0.51
C CYS A 30 -4.02 -13.00 -0.19
N ASN A 31 -3.16 -13.90 0.27
CA ASN A 31 -2.92 -15.22 -0.33
C ASN A 31 -4.20 -16.06 -0.55
N ILE A 32 -5.24 -15.90 0.29
CA ILE A 32 -6.52 -16.62 0.17
C ILE A 32 -7.74 -15.72 -0.11
N HIS A 33 -7.60 -14.39 -0.01
CA HIS A 33 -8.69 -13.44 -0.24
C HIS A 33 -8.48 -12.54 -1.46
N GLY A 34 -7.44 -12.78 -2.25
CA GLY A 34 -7.22 -12.10 -3.51
C GLY A 34 -6.82 -10.64 -3.35
N LEU A 35 -7.23 -9.83 -4.32
CA LEU A 35 -6.84 -8.43 -4.46
C LEU A 35 -7.84 -7.50 -3.77
N TRP A 36 -7.30 -6.47 -3.15
CA TRP A 36 -8.05 -5.39 -2.53
C TRP A 36 -7.43 -4.06 -2.93
N GLU A 37 -8.26 -3.06 -3.19
CA GLU A 37 -7.82 -1.73 -3.58
C GLU A 37 -8.55 -0.64 -2.80
N ASN A 38 -7.89 0.49 -2.62
CA ASN A 38 -8.49 1.73 -2.17
C ASN A 38 -7.78 2.92 -2.81
N SER A 39 -8.43 4.08 -2.79
CA SER A 39 -7.87 5.30 -3.37
C SER A 39 -8.02 6.51 -2.45
N LEU A 40 -7.14 7.49 -2.65
CA LEU A 40 -7.17 8.79 -1.98
C LEU A 40 -6.82 9.89 -2.97
N ALA A 41 -7.51 11.03 -2.91
CA ALA A 41 -7.16 12.19 -3.72
C ALA A 41 -5.81 12.77 -3.25
N LEU A 42 -4.90 12.99 -4.20
CA LEU A 42 -3.62 13.65 -3.99
C LEU A 42 -3.74 15.10 -4.43
N GLN A 43 -3.56 16.03 -3.50
CA GLN A 43 -3.59 17.47 -3.76
C GLN A 43 -2.17 18.03 -3.71
N CYS A 44 -1.84 18.89 -4.66
CA CYS A 44 -0.63 19.70 -4.66
C CYS A 44 -1.04 21.16 -4.43
N GLU A 45 -0.39 21.85 -3.50
CA GLU A 45 -0.54 23.29 -3.28
C GLU A 45 0.31 24.11 -4.26
#